data_AF-A0A1H6SNI2-F1
#
_entry.id   AF-A0A1H6SNI2-F1
#
_cell.length_a   1.000
_cell.length_b   1.000
_cell.length_c   1.000
_cell.angle_alpha   90.00
_cell.angle_beta   90.00
_cell.angle_gamma   90.00
#
_symmetry.space_group_name_H-M   'P 1'
#
loop_
_entity.id
_entity.type
_entity.pdbx_description
1 polymer ?
#
loop_
_entity_poly.entity_id
_entity_poly.type
_entity_poly.pdbx_seq_one_letter_code
_entity_poly.pdbx_strand_id
1 'polypeptide(L)'
;MSEIDSKALMSLLSKESGSDATDLLKQLISSAITEKKSVATPEKLLELYERYSQQHIFKKGDLVRWKSGFKDRKLPLEGEPAVVIEVCENPIFDSQDDAGSHYFREPYDIRLGVLQSDGTFTAYYYNSHRFEPYSK
;
A
#
# COMPACT_ATOMS: atom_id res chain seq x y z
N MET A 1 4.09 -24.04 2.66
CA MET A 1 4.55 -23.92 4.07
C MET A 1 4.48 -22.45 4.44
N SER A 2 3.71 -21.98 5.43
CA SER A 2 2.83 -22.63 6.40
C SER A 2 1.64 -21.71 6.66
N GLU A 3 0.43 -22.11 6.24
CA GLU A 3 -0.77 -21.60 6.90
C GLU A 3 -0.77 -22.24 8.27
N ILE A 4 -0.34 -21.49 9.29
CA ILE A 4 -0.63 -21.87 10.66
C ILE A 4 -2.15 -21.86 10.73
N ASP A 5 -2.73 -23.06 10.79
CA ASP A 5 -4.17 -23.28 10.75
C ASP A 5 -4.81 -22.41 11.85
N SER A 6 -5.53 -21.35 11.47
CA SER A 6 -6.03 -20.33 12.42
C SER A 6 -6.83 -20.97 13.56
N LYS A 7 -7.40 -22.15 13.31
CA LYS A 7 -8.10 -22.98 14.29
C LYS A 7 -7.18 -23.59 15.35
N ALA A 8 -5.97 -24.02 14.97
CA ALA A 8 -4.94 -24.50 15.90
C ALA A 8 -4.39 -23.37 16.76
N LEU A 9 -4.18 -22.19 16.17
CA LEU A 9 -3.73 -20.99 16.90
C LEU A 9 -4.76 -20.54 17.95
N MET A 10 -6.04 -20.47 17.55
CA MET A 10 -7.13 -20.12 18.48
C MET A 10 -7.30 -21.19 19.56
N SER A 11 -7.13 -22.47 19.24
CA SER A 11 -7.17 -23.55 20.24
C SER A 11 -6.03 -23.49 21.26
N LEU A 12 -4.84 -23.00 20.88
CA LEU A 12 -3.71 -22.80 21.79
C LEU A 12 -3.95 -21.59 22.71
N LEU A 13 -4.40 -20.47 22.13
CA LEU A 13 -4.75 -19.25 22.88
C LEU A 13 -5.92 -19.46 23.86
N SER A 14 -6.84 -20.38 23.54
CA SER A 14 -7.97 -20.73 24.41
C SER A 14 -7.59 -21.63 25.59
N LYS A 15 -6.44 -22.33 25.51
CA LYS A 15 -5.96 -23.23 26.57
C LYS A 15 -5.23 -22.49 27.69
N GLU A 16 -4.72 -21.29 27.41
CA GLU A 16 -4.17 -20.39 28.42
C GLU A 16 -5.21 -19.33 28.76
N SER A 17 -6.05 -19.60 29.76
CA SER A 17 -7.04 -18.62 30.23
C SER A 17 -6.40 -17.63 31.20
N GLY A 18 -6.24 -16.37 30.78
CA GLY A 18 -5.77 -15.27 31.63
C GLY A 18 -5.03 -14.17 30.86
N SER A 19 -4.64 -13.10 31.56
CA SER A 19 -3.84 -11.97 31.06
C SER A 19 -2.68 -12.40 30.14
N ASP A 20 -2.05 -13.54 30.45
CA ASP A 20 -0.92 -14.11 29.73
C ASP A 20 -1.19 -14.39 28.25
N ALA A 21 -2.35 -14.97 27.88
CA ALA A 21 -2.65 -15.22 26.46
C ALA A 21 -2.83 -13.92 25.67
N THR A 22 -3.37 -12.88 26.31
CA THR A 22 -3.49 -11.56 25.68
C THR A 22 -2.15 -10.87 25.53
N ASP A 23 -1.21 -11.10 26.44
CA ASP A 23 0.14 -10.53 26.38
C ASP A 23 1.03 -11.28 25.38
N LEU A 24 0.89 -12.60 25.26
CA LEU A 24 1.48 -13.40 24.19
C LEU A 24 0.98 -12.95 22.81
N LEU A 25 -0.32 -12.70 22.66
CA LEU A 25 -0.87 -12.19 21.41
C LEU A 25 -0.34 -10.79 21.08
N LYS A 26 -0.24 -9.88 22.07
CA LYS A 26 0.38 -8.57 21.89
C LYS A 26 1.86 -8.67 21.53
N GLN A 27 2.60 -9.62 22.10
CA GLN A 27 4.01 -9.86 21.76
C GLN A 27 4.18 -10.42 20.35
N LEU A 28 3.34 -11.36 19.92
CA LEU A 28 3.35 -11.89 18.55
C LEU A 28 2.97 -10.83 17.52
N ILE A 29 1.94 -10.03 17.81
CA ILE A 29 1.54 -8.90 16.96
C ILE A 29 2.66 -7.86 16.92
N SER A 30 3.24 -7.49 18.07
CA SER A 30 4.33 -6.50 18.13
C SER A 30 5.59 -6.99 17.42
N SER A 31 5.95 -8.27 17.53
CA SER A 31 7.09 -8.85 16.79
C SER A 31 6.84 -8.91 15.29
N ALA A 32 5.65 -9.33 14.84
CA ALA A 32 5.28 -9.31 13.43
C ALA A 32 5.18 -7.88 12.84
N ILE A 33 4.79 -6.89 13.65
CA ILE A 33 4.81 -5.47 13.28
C ILE A 33 6.25 -4.93 13.24
N THR A 34 7.11 -5.37 14.16
CA THR A 34 8.52 -4.93 14.24
C THR A 34 9.36 -5.49 13.09
N GLU A 35 9.10 -6.73 12.65
CA GLU A 35 9.84 -7.37 11.55
C GLU A 35 9.66 -6.68 10.19
N LYS A 36 8.65 -5.82 10.02
CA LYS A 36 8.35 -5.19 8.73
C LYS A 36 9.03 -3.84 8.48
N LYS A 37 9.80 -3.31 9.43
CA LYS A 37 10.56 -2.07 9.21
C LYS A 37 11.89 -2.41 8.53
N SER A 38 11.91 -2.36 7.20
CA SER A 38 13.15 -2.49 6.44
C SER A 38 14.15 -1.43 6.90
N VAL A 39 15.35 -1.84 7.32
CA VAL A 39 16.44 -0.92 7.63
C VAL A 39 16.77 -0.14 6.36
N ALA A 40 16.79 1.19 6.46
CA ALA A 40 17.19 2.04 5.35
C ALA A 40 18.70 1.90 5.13
N THR A 41 19.10 1.17 4.09
CA THR A 41 20.49 1.13 3.61
C THR A 41 20.64 2.03 2.39
N PRO A 42 21.85 2.57 2.12
CA PRO A 42 22.10 3.37 0.91
C PRO A 42 21.67 2.65 -0.37
N GLU A 43 21.98 1.35 -0.48
CA GLU A 43 21.66 0.54 -1.65
C GLU A 43 20.15 0.42 -1.84
N LYS A 44 19.40 0.21 -0.74
CA LYS A 44 17.95 0.10 -0.81
C LYS A 44 17.29 1.43 -1.19
N LEU A 45 17.82 2.54 -0.69
CA LEU A 45 17.34 3.87 -1.05
C LEU A 45 17.60 4.18 -2.52
N LEU A 46 18.79 3.87 -3.03
CA LEU A 46 19.12 4.05 -4.45
C LEU A 46 18.25 3.16 -5.34
N GLU A 47 18.01 1.90 -4.96
CA GLU A 47 17.12 0.99 -5.69
C GLU A 47 15.68 1.56 -5.79
N LEU A 48 15.14 2.10 -4.68
CA LEU A 48 13.83 2.73 -4.67
C LEU A 48 13.84 4.02 -5.48
N TYR A 49 14.86 4.86 -5.36
CA TYR A 49 14.99 6.09 -6.13
C TYR A 49 14.97 5.83 -7.64
N GLU A 50 15.72 4.84 -8.12
CA GLU A 50 15.72 4.44 -9.53
C GLU A 50 14.32 3.99 -9.97
N ARG A 51 13.66 3.14 -9.17
CA ARG A 51 12.29 2.68 -9.47
C ARG A 51 11.28 3.82 -9.48
N TYR A 52 11.39 4.78 -8.56
CA TYR A 52 10.52 5.95 -8.52
C TYR A 52 10.70 6.83 -9.76
N SER A 53 11.95 7.02 -10.18
CA SER A 53 12.34 7.86 -11.32
C SER A 53 11.93 7.28 -12.68
N GLN A 54 11.66 5.97 -12.76
CA GLN A 54 11.12 5.33 -13.95
C GLN A 54 9.65 5.76 -14.20
N GLN A 55 9.44 6.81 -14.97
CA GLN A 55 8.09 7.26 -15.30
C GLN A 55 7.43 6.37 -16.37
N HIS A 56 6.12 6.19 -16.23
CA HIS A 56 5.28 5.51 -17.21
C HIS A 56 4.24 6.48 -17.75
N ILE A 57 4.00 6.45 -19.06
CA ILE A 57 2.93 7.22 -19.69
C ILE A 57 1.67 6.37 -19.70
N PHE A 58 0.64 6.85 -18.99
CA PHE A 58 -0.64 6.16 -18.89
C PHE A 58 -1.69 6.81 -19.79
N LYS A 59 -2.72 6.04 -20.13
CA LYS A 59 -3.95 6.52 -20.77
C LYS A 59 -5.18 5.89 -20.11
N LYS A 60 -6.35 6.51 -20.32
CA LYS A 60 -7.62 5.98 -19.84
C LYS A 60 -7.81 4.51 -20.27
N GLY A 61 -8.21 3.68 -19.33
CA GLY A 61 -8.44 2.24 -19.54
C GLY A 61 -7.21 1.35 -19.30
N ASP A 62 -6.01 1.90 -19.12
CA ASP A 62 -4.85 1.10 -18.76
C ASP A 62 -5.04 0.46 -17.37
N LEU A 63 -4.53 -0.76 -17.19
CA LEU A 63 -4.43 -1.39 -15.88
C LEU A 63 -3.06 -1.07 -15.27
N VAL A 64 -3.07 -0.68 -14.01
CA VAL A 64 -1.88 -0.28 -13.27
C VAL A 64 -1.87 -0.94 -11.89
N ARG A 65 -0.69 -1.00 -11.27
CA ARG A 65 -0.54 -1.36 -9.86
C ARG A 65 0.54 -0.50 -9.23
N TRP A 66 0.61 -0.52 -7.90
CA TRP A 66 1.74 0.06 -7.19
C TRP A 66 3.05 -0.56 -7.65
N LYS A 67 4.06 0.28 -7.85
CA LYS A 67 5.45 -0.16 -7.83
C LYS A 67 5.77 -0.72 -6.46
N SER A 68 6.53 -1.81 -6.42
CA SER A 68 6.89 -2.47 -5.16
C SER A 68 7.53 -1.48 -4.19
N GLY A 69 6.88 -1.29 -3.03
CA GLY A 69 7.34 -0.40 -1.96
C GLY A 69 6.88 1.06 -2.06
N PHE A 70 5.97 1.39 -2.97
CA PHE A 70 5.49 2.77 -3.19
C PHE A 70 4.05 3.04 -2.76
N LYS A 71 3.32 2.03 -2.27
CA LYS A 71 1.95 2.18 -1.76
C LYS A 71 1.90 3.06 -0.53
N ASP A 72 1.09 4.11 -0.64
CA ASP A 72 0.92 5.14 0.39
C ASP A 72 -0.56 5.48 0.63
N ARG A 73 -1.48 4.72 0.01
CA ARG A 73 -2.93 4.82 0.24
C ARG A 73 -3.51 3.46 0.62
N LYS A 74 -4.77 3.49 1.07
CA LYS A 74 -5.50 2.30 1.49
C LYS A 74 -5.80 1.34 0.34
N LEU A 75 -6.18 1.91 -0.82
CA LEU A 75 -6.54 1.18 -2.03
C LEU A 75 -5.73 1.71 -3.23
N PRO A 76 -5.47 0.89 -4.25
CA PRO A 76 -5.62 -0.57 -4.23
C PRO A 76 -4.65 -1.22 -3.22
N LEU A 77 -4.84 -2.49 -2.85
CA LEU A 77 -3.82 -3.18 -2.04
C LEU A 77 -2.52 -3.39 -2.85
N GLU A 78 -1.42 -3.71 -2.17
CA GLU A 78 -0.15 -3.99 -2.86
C GLU A 78 -0.35 -5.14 -3.85
N GLY A 79 0.02 -4.93 -5.12
CA GLY A 79 -0.13 -5.91 -6.19
C GLY A 79 -1.53 -6.02 -6.80
N GLU A 80 -2.56 -5.39 -6.22
CA GLU A 80 -3.89 -5.35 -6.82
C GLU A 80 -3.95 -4.37 -8.00
N PRO A 81 -4.72 -4.71 -9.05
CA PRO A 81 -4.90 -3.83 -10.19
C PRO A 81 -5.85 -2.67 -9.87
N ALA A 82 -5.58 -1.52 -10.49
CA ALA A 82 -6.50 -0.40 -10.64
C ALA A 82 -6.61 -0.02 -12.12
N VAL A 83 -7.70 0.63 -12.50
CA VAL A 83 -7.90 1.11 -13.88
C VAL A 83 -7.74 2.62 -13.96
N VAL A 84 -7.04 3.12 -14.97
CA VAL A 84 -6.91 4.56 -15.21
C VAL A 84 -8.24 5.14 -15.69
N ILE A 85 -8.86 6.00 -14.88
CA ILE A 85 -10.09 6.72 -15.24
C ILE A 85 -9.76 8.03 -15.95
N GLU A 86 -8.69 8.69 -15.50
CA GLU A 86 -8.29 10.01 -15.99
C GLU A 86 -6.81 10.23 -15.77
N VAL A 87 -6.18 10.95 -16.72
CA VAL A 87 -4.83 11.52 -16.58
C VAL A 87 -5.03 13.03 -16.62
N CYS A 88 -4.63 13.71 -15.55
CA CYS A 88 -4.85 15.15 -15.38
C CYS A 88 -3.79 15.94 -16.15
N GLU A 89 -4.20 16.91 -16.95
CA GLU A 89 -3.26 17.79 -17.66
C GLU A 89 -2.46 18.67 -16.70
N ASN A 90 -3.08 19.07 -15.59
CA ASN A 90 -2.46 19.84 -14.52
C ASN A 90 -2.60 19.06 -13.20
N PRO A 91 -1.50 18.82 -12.45
CA PRO A 91 -1.57 18.14 -11.17
C PRO A 91 -2.44 18.89 -10.16
N ILE A 92 -3.24 18.13 -9.42
CA ILE A 92 -4.06 18.60 -8.31
C ILE A 92 -3.27 18.43 -7.03
N PHE A 93 -3.30 19.44 -6.17
CA PHE A 93 -2.63 19.41 -4.86
C PHE A 93 -3.69 19.41 -3.76
N ASP A 94 -3.52 18.55 -2.75
CA ASP A 94 -4.33 18.66 -1.55
C ASP A 94 -3.98 19.94 -0.79
N SER A 95 -4.99 20.61 -0.24
CA SER A 95 -4.83 21.82 0.56
C SER A 95 -4.89 21.55 2.07
N GLN A 96 -5.13 20.31 2.49
CA GLN A 96 -5.39 19.97 3.90
C GLN A 96 -4.15 19.50 4.66
N ASP A 97 -3.10 19.04 3.98
CA ASP A 97 -1.88 18.55 4.61
C ASP A 97 -0.96 19.69 5.08
N ASP A 98 -0.30 19.50 6.23
CA ASP A 98 0.73 20.41 6.75
C ASP A 98 2.12 20.11 6.16
N ALA A 99 3.08 21.02 6.30
CA ALA A 99 4.43 20.88 5.75
C ALA A 99 5.26 19.72 6.35
N GLY A 100 4.80 19.10 7.43
CA GLY A 100 5.43 17.92 8.04
C GLY A 100 4.92 16.59 7.47
N SER A 101 3.80 16.60 6.73
CA SER A 101 3.21 15.43 6.07
C SER A 101 3.98 15.09 4.80
N HIS A 102 4.25 13.80 4.55
CA HIS A 102 4.81 13.34 3.28
C HIS A 102 3.81 13.44 2.11
N TYR A 103 2.56 13.80 2.38
CA TYR A 103 1.54 14.13 1.39
C TYR A 103 1.46 15.63 1.09
N PHE A 104 2.22 16.46 1.82
CA PHE A 104 2.23 17.90 1.61
C PHE A 104 2.61 18.24 0.17
N ARG A 105 1.67 18.90 -0.54
CA ARG A 105 1.82 19.26 -1.95
C ARG A 105 2.22 18.07 -2.84
N GLU A 106 1.75 16.87 -2.51
CA GLU A 106 1.88 15.74 -3.42
C GLU A 106 1.12 16.04 -4.73
N PRO A 107 1.77 15.92 -5.91
CA PRO A 107 1.10 16.16 -7.17
C PRO A 107 0.23 14.95 -7.52
N TYR A 108 -1.08 15.14 -7.54
CA TYR A 108 -2.00 14.15 -8.07
C TYR A 108 -2.28 14.40 -9.54
N ASP A 109 -1.78 13.53 -10.41
CA ASP A 109 -1.82 13.65 -11.86
C ASP A 109 -2.60 12.51 -12.53
N ILE A 110 -3.08 11.54 -11.76
CA ILE A 110 -3.86 10.42 -12.25
C ILE A 110 -5.04 10.10 -11.34
N ARG A 111 -6.17 9.73 -11.92
CA ARG A 111 -7.34 9.22 -11.21
C ARG A 111 -7.55 7.75 -11.52
N LEU A 112 -7.58 6.93 -10.48
CA LEU A 112 -7.68 5.47 -10.62
C LEU A 112 -8.99 4.96 -10.04
N GLY A 113 -9.59 4.03 -10.76
CA GLY A 113 -10.73 3.23 -10.35
C GLY A 113 -10.27 1.99 -9.62
N VAL A 114 -10.83 1.76 -8.43
CA VAL A 114 -10.53 0.63 -7.55
C VAL A 114 -11.81 -0.01 -7.05
N LEU A 115 -11.73 -1.31 -6.77
CA LEU A 115 -12.81 -2.06 -6.14
C LEU A 115 -12.69 -1.95 -4.62
N GLN A 116 -13.78 -1.64 -3.95
CA GLN A 116 -13.87 -1.73 -2.49
C GLN A 116 -14.22 -3.15 -2.05
N SER A 117 -14.07 -3.42 -0.74
CA SER A 117 -14.37 -4.72 -0.15
C SER A 117 -15.83 -5.15 -0.29
N ASP A 118 -16.76 -4.21 -0.47
CA ASP A 118 -18.18 -4.45 -0.71
C ASP A 118 -18.53 -4.63 -2.21
N GLY A 119 -17.53 -4.60 -3.10
CA GLY A 119 -17.71 -4.67 -4.54
C GLY A 119 -18.05 -3.32 -5.20
N THR A 120 -18.07 -2.22 -4.46
CA THR A 120 -18.34 -0.89 -5.02
C THR A 120 -17.12 -0.37 -5.80
N PHE A 121 -17.36 0.14 -7.00
CA PHE A 121 -16.33 0.82 -7.80
C PHE A 121 -16.20 2.28 -7.37
N THR A 122 -15.00 2.68 -6.95
CA THR A 122 -14.71 4.05 -6.50
C THR A 122 -13.45 4.60 -7.15
N ALA A 123 -13.33 5.92 -7.19
CA ALA A 123 -12.27 6.60 -7.92
C ALA A 123 -11.56 7.63 -7.04
N TYR A 124 -10.24 7.51 -6.95
CA TYR A 124 -9.38 8.40 -6.14
C TYR A 124 -8.26 8.99 -6.98
N TYR A 125 -7.70 10.10 -6.50
CA TYR A 125 -6.55 10.77 -7.07
C TYR A 125 -5.24 10.21 -6.49
N TYR A 126 -4.24 10.09 -7.35
CA TYR A 126 -2.93 9.53 -7.01
C TYR A 126 -1.81 10.24 -7.77
N ASN A 127 -0.58 10.00 -7.33
CA ASN A 127 0.65 10.36 -8.04
C ASN A 127 1.11 9.19 -8.93
N SER A 128 1.14 9.40 -10.24
CA SER A 128 1.45 8.40 -11.25
C SER A 128 2.85 7.80 -11.13
N HIS A 129 3.81 8.52 -10.54
CA HIS A 129 5.19 8.03 -10.36
C HIS A 129 5.27 6.77 -9.48
N ARG A 130 4.23 6.53 -8.67
CA ARG A 130 4.14 5.38 -7.78
C ARG A 130 3.55 4.13 -8.46
N PHE A 131 3.11 4.24 -9.70
CA PHE A 131 2.44 3.17 -10.42
C PHE A 131 3.27 2.63 -11.57
N GLU A 132 3.06 1.37 -11.89
CA GLU A 132 3.60 0.67 -13.06
C GLU A 132 2.48 -0.08 -13.80
N PRO A 133 2.65 -0.38 -15.10
CA PRO A 133 1.69 -1.17 -15.86
C PRO A 133 1.41 -2.52 -15.21
N TYR A 134 0.14 -2.90 -15.12
CA TYR A 134 -0.28 -4.23 -14.69
C TYR A 134 -0.37 -5.15 -15.91
N SER A 135 0.56 -6.11 -16.00
CA SER A 135 0.51 -7.15 -17.02
C SER A 135 -0.44 -8.25 -16.59
N LYS A 136 -1.34 -8.67 -17.50
CA LYS A 136 -2.25 -9.81 -17.32
C LYS A 136 -1.51 -11.15 -17.44
#